data_AF-A0A9E0ZW95-F1
#
_entry.id   AF-A0A9E0ZW95-F1
#
_cell.length_a   1.000
_cell.length_b   1.000
_cell.length_c   1.000
_cell.angle_alpha   90.00
_cell.angle_beta   90.00
_cell.angle_gamma   90.00
#
_symmetry.space_group_name_H-M   'P 1'
#
loop_
_entity.id
_entity.type
_entity.pdbx_description
1 polymer ?
#
loop_
_entity_poly.entity_id
_entity_poly.type
_entity_poly.pdbx_seq_one_letter_code
_entity_poly.pdbx_strand_id
1 'polypeptide(L)' 'MKVKYIGYDTVAIDKDKAYDVMSIEKGWYRIMTELDEDYLFPPEVFEIVEE' A
#
# COMPACT_ATOMS: atom_id res chain seq x y z
N MET A 1 4.02 -8.04 4.59
CA MET A 1 4.63 -6.80 5.07
C MET A 1 5.31 -6.13 3.90
N LYS A 2 5.45 -6.79 2.74
CA LYS A 2 5.61 -6.08 1.46
C LYS A 2 4.51 -6.40 0.46
N VAL A 3 3.95 -5.35 -0.14
CA VAL A 3 2.82 -5.44 -1.06
C VAL A 3 3.05 -4.59 -2.30
N LYS A 4 2.61 -5.05 -3.47
CA LYS A 4 2.66 -4.30 -4.73
C LYS A 4 1.30 -3.73 -5.07
N TYR A 5 1.23 -2.43 -5.34
CA TYR A 5 -0.03 -1.77 -5.67
C TYR A 5 -0.50 -2.13 -7.09
N ILE A 6 -1.72 -2.64 -7.22
CA ILE A 6 -2.32 -3.08 -8.50
C ILE A 6 -3.49 -2.19 -8.96
N GLY A 7 -3.73 -1.08 -8.26
CA GLY A 7 -4.77 -0.11 -8.60
C GLY A 7 -4.42 0.79 -9.79
N TYR A 8 -5.05 1.96 -9.82
CA TYR A 8 -4.74 3.02 -10.79
C TYR A 8 -3.74 3.99 -10.19
N ASP A 9 -2.85 4.55 -11.01
CA ASP A 9 -1.93 5.59 -10.54
C ASP A 9 -2.68 6.72 -9.83
N THR A 10 -2.15 7.12 -8.69
CA THR A 10 -2.66 8.26 -7.92
C THR A 10 -1.50 9.18 -7.57
N VAL A 11 -1.81 10.34 -7.00
CA VAL A 11 -0.78 11.28 -6.51
C VAL A 11 -0.06 10.72 -5.27
N ALA A 12 -0.68 9.80 -4.53
CA ALA A 12 -0.12 9.27 -3.28
C ALA A 12 0.60 7.92 -3.46
N ILE A 13 0.17 7.10 -4.42
CA ILE A 13 0.68 5.73 -4.60
C ILE A 13 0.82 5.41 -6.09
N ASP A 14 2.00 4.90 -6.45
CA ASP A 14 2.38 4.55 -7.82
C ASP A 14 1.94 3.12 -8.14
N LYS A 15 1.39 2.92 -9.33
CA LYS A 15 1.06 1.58 -9.84
C LYS A 15 2.30 0.73 -10.01
N ASP A 16 2.16 -0.57 -9.73
CA ASP A 16 3.20 -1.61 -9.86
C ASP A 16 4.42 -1.42 -8.95
N LYS A 17 4.40 -0.44 -8.05
CA LYS A 17 5.43 -0.22 -7.02
C LYS A 17 5.14 -1.05 -5.78
N ALA A 18 6.22 -1.52 -5.15
CA ALA A 18 6.16 -2.26 -3.90
C ALA A 18 6.31 -1.32 -2.70
N TYR A 19 5.51 -1.58 -1.67
CA TYR A 19 5.41 -0.79 -0.46
C TYR A 19 5.48 -1.68 0.77
N ASP A 20 6.08 -1.14 1.83
CA ASP A 20 6.08 -1.78 3.14
C ASP A 20 4.76 -1.49 3.87
N VAL A 21 4.13 -2.55 4.39
CA VAL A 21 2.94 -2.45 5.24
C VAL A 21 3.40 -2.18 6.67
N MET A 22 3.17 -0.95 7.13
CA MET A 22 3.59 -0.51 8.47
C MET A 22 2.74 -1.15 9.57
N SER A 23 1.43 -1.29 9.34
CA SER A 23 0.49 -1.93 10.26
C SER A 23 -0.76 -2.40 9.52
N ILE A 24 -1.52 -3.29 10.17
CA ILE A 24 -2.85 -3.71 9.71
C ILE A 24 -3.88 -3.18 10.71
N GLU A 25 -4.75 -2.28 10.25
CA GLU A 25 -5.76 -1.62 11.09
C GLU A 25 -7.15 -1.89 10.54
N LYS A 26 -7.99 -2.56 11.33
CA LYS A 26 -9.35 -2.96 10.92
C LYS A 26 -9.35 -3.72 9.56
N GLY A 27 -8.29 -4.48 9.29
CA GLY A 27 -8.10 -5.23 8.04
C GLY A 27 -7.52 -4.45 6.86
N TRP A 28 -7.19 -3.16 7.06
CA TRP A 28 -6.59 -2.30 6.03
C TRP A 28 -5.09 -2.14 6.26
N TYR A 29 -4.33 -1.93 5.19
CA TYR A 29 -2.88 -1.74 5.25
C TYR A 29 -2.56 -0.26 5.45
N ARG A 30 -1.80 0.06 6.50
CA ARG A 30 -1.17 1.37 6.65
C ARG A 30 0.14 1.39 5.87
N ILE A 31 0.26 2.32 4.93
CA ILE A 31 1.40 2.44 4.01
C ILE A 31 1.87 3.88 3.97
N MET A 32 3.19 4.07 3.98
CA MET A 32 3.83 5.37 3.71
C MET A 32 3.75 5.67 2.21
N THR A 33 3.20 6.83 1.87
CA THR A 33 2.95 7.25 0.49
C THR A 33 4.07 8.13 -0.05
N GLU A 34 4.01 8.45 -1.35
CA GLU A 34 4.94 9.41 -1.98
C GLU A 34 4.79 10.85 -1.45
N LEU A 35 3.77 11.11 -0.63
CA LEU A 35 3.50 12.40 -0.01
C LEU A 35 4.14 12.56 1.38
N ASP A 36 4.98 11.62 1.81
CA ASP A 36 5.53 11.54 3.18
C ASP A 36 4.43 11.49 4.26
N GLU A 37 3.27 10.95 3.91
CA GLU A 37 2.11 10.74 4.78
C GLU A 37 1.68 9.27 4.74
N ASP A 38 1.19 8.74 5.86
CA ASP A 38 0.62 7.39 5.91
C ASP A 38 -0.89 7.40 5.66
N TYR A 39 -1.35 6.40 4.91
CA TYR A 39 -2.77 6.20 4.64
C TYR A 39 -3.16 4.73 4.82
N LEU A 40 -4.45 4.50 5.08
CA LEU A 40 -5.04 3.18 5.06
C LEU A 40 -5.54 2.86 3.66
N PHE A 41 -5.12 1.72 3.14
CA PHE A 41 -5.58 1.19 1.87
C PHE A 41 -6.25 -0.17 2.04
N PRO A 42 -7.29 -0.48 1.25
CA PRO A 42 -7.91 -1.79 1.30
C PRO A 42 -6.95 -2.85 0.75
N PRO A 43 -6.91 -4.06 1.30
CA PRO A 43 -5.96 -5.09 0.85
C PRO A 43 -6.21 -5.57 -0.59
N GLU A 44 -7.43 -5.37 -1.11
CA GLU A 44 -7.83 -5.78 -2.46
C GLU A 44 -7.12 -5.05 -3.60
N VAL A 45 -6.49 -3.88 -3.32
CA VAL A 45 -5.70 -3.15 -4.32
C VAL A 45 -4.22 -3.52 -4.29
N PHE A 46 -3.87 -4.63 -3.65
CA PHE A 46 -2.49 -5.10 -3.54
C PHE A 46 -2.31 -6.59 -3.86
N GLU A 47 -1.12 -6.92 -4.35
CA GLU A 47 -0.58 -8.28 -4.36
C GLU A 47 0.51 -8.40 -3.29
N ILE A 48 0.49 -9.47 -2.49
CA ILE A 48 1.57 -9.76 -1.52
C ILE A 48 2.80 -10.22 -2.29
N VAL A 49 3.93 -9.53 -2.09
CA VAL A 49 5.20 -9.89 -2.73
C VAL A 49 6.18 -10.55 -1.75
N GLU A 50 6.18 -10.13 -0.47
CA GLU A 50 7.00 -10.71 0.61
C GLU A 50 6.27 -10.61 1.97
N GLU A 51 6.74 -11.40 2.96
CA GLU A 51 6.13 -11.51 4.30
C GLU A 51 5.85 -10.18 4.94
#